data_AF-A0A4Q3WRD5-F1
#
_entry.id   AF-A0A4Q3WRD5-F1
#
_cell.length_a   1.000
_cell.length_b   1.000
_cell.length_c   1.000
_cell.angle_alpha   90.00
_cell.angle_beta   90.00
_cell.angle_gamma   90.00
#
_symmetry.space_group_name_H-M   'P 1'
#
loop_
_entity.id
_entity.type
_entity.pdbx_description
1 polymer ?
#
loop_
_entity_poly.entity_id
_entity_poly.type
_entity_poly.pdbx_seq_one_letter_code
_entity_poly.pdbx_strand_id
1 'polypeptide(L)'
;MYELPKERLSTTDQAGRRIHLYPASVKGYFRDRKRYVHGFLLIVFLTLPWIHVSGRQLLLLDVAHREFFFFGLHFRAHDAPLILFLLLGFTFGIGLVTAIWGRVWCGWACPQTVFIEFLFRRIERLVEGSHRAQRALDERPLDSEKMMKKGLKWFLFVVVSLGISHSFLGYFVGTRELVRMVSSSPLENWTSFLMILVTTGIIAFDFGWFREQFCTIMCPYGRFQSVMMDNHSTIVAYDLKRGEPRRGTAPSPSAQGDCVNCLRCVQVCPTGIDIRRGLQMECIACTACIDACDEVMTKVDKPLGLIRYTTERELAGKKTKNVREYSAANPSRAWAQARERAPTPARGRQGLPRPPKGCA
;
A
#
# COMPACT_ATOMS: atom_id res chain seq x y z
N MET A 1 19.17 -0.93 18.10
CA MET A 1 18.43 -2.06 17.50
C MET A 1 16.99 -1.58 17.34
N TYR A 2 16.41 -1.62 16.14
CA TYR A 2 15.00 -1.22 15.91
C TYR A 2 14.10 -2.34 16.48
N GLU A 3 13.93 -2.39 17.79
CA GLU A 3 13.00 -3.34 18.40
C GLU A 3 11.60 -2.74 18.41
N LEU A 4 10.76 -3.21 17.50
CA LEU A 4 9.37 -2.86 17.49
C LEU A 4 8.66 -3.45 18.71
N PRO A 5 7.70 -2.74 19.33
CA PRO A 5 6.93 -3.28 20.44
C PRO A 5 6.17 -4.54 20.03
N LYS A 6 5.96 -5.47 20.98
CA LYS A 6 5.19 -6.71 20.75
C LYS A 6 3.69 -6.54 21.04
N GLU A 7 3.36 -5.71 22.03
CA GLU A 7 2.01 -5.61 22.61
C GLU A 7 1.28 -4.31 22.26
N ARG A 8 1.94 -3.37 21.57
CA ARG A 8 1.35 -2.10 21.14
C ARG A 8 1.61 -1.85 19.66
N LEU A 9 0.80 -0.97 19.07
CA LEU A 9 1.00 -0.49 17.71
C LEU A 9 2.40 0.16 17.59
N SER A 10 3.08 -0.14 16.48
CA SER A 10 4.37 0.48 16.12
C SER A 10 4.29 2.00 15.97
N THR A 11 3.07 2.53 15.76
CA THR A 11 2.76 3.94 15.56
C THR A 11 2.44 4.69 16.84
N THR A 12 2.56 4.04 18.00
CA THR A 12 2.22 4.62 19.31
C THR A 12 3.35 4.36 20.29
N ASP A 13 3.77 5.33 21.10
CA ASP A 13 4.80 5.17 22.13
C ASP A 13 4.27 4.44 23.39
N GLN A 14 5.10 4.32 24.44
CA GLN A 14 4.68 3.68 25.70
C GLN A 14 3.60 4.48 26.44
N ALA A 15 3.54 5.79 26.24
CA ALA A 15 2.57 6.69 26.87
C ALA A 15 1.28 6.85 26.03
N GLY A 16 1.14 6.10 24.93
CA GLY A 16 -0.02 6.22 24.05
C GLY A 16 0.05 7.36 23.03
N ARG A 17 1.18 8.10 22.95
CA ARG A 17 1.35 9.20 22.00
C ARG A 17 1.75 8.69 20.63
N ARG A 18 1.35 9.40 19.60
CA ARG A 18 1.59 9.02 18.22
C ARG A 18 3.07 9.18 17.82
N ILE A 19 3.59 8.16 17.15
CA ILE A 19 4.88 8.18 16.45
C ILE A 19 4.62 8.35 14.96
N HIS A 20 5.22 9.38 14.35
CA HIS A 20 5.13 9.58 12.90
C HIS A 20 6.08 8.62 12.17
N LEU A 21 5.55 7.90 11.17
CA LEU A 21 6.34 6.99 10.34
C LEU A 21 6.73 7.65 9.02
N TYR A 22 8.02 7.58 8.71
CA TYR A 22 8.58 8.03 7.43
C TYR A 22 9.05 6.80 6.64
N PRO A 23 8.18 6.10 5.89
CA PRO A 23 8.57 4.92 5.14
C PRO A 23 9.52 5.30 4.01
N ALA A 24 10.60 4.54 3.88
CA ALA A 24 11.58 4.74 2.85
C ALA A 24 11.02 4.38 1.46
N SER A 25 11.48 5.08 0.42
CA SER A 25 11.15 4.71 -0.96
C SER A 25 11.82 3.40 -1.35
N VAL A 26 11.14 2.66 -2.22
CA VAL A 26 11.58 1.39 -2.79
C VAL A 26 11.50 1.49 -4.31
N LYS A 27 12.34 0.74 -5.01
CA LYS A 27 12.24 0.48 -6.44
C LYS A 27 12.05 -1.02 -6.63
N GLY A 28 11.19 -1.41 -7.55
CA GLY A 28 10.88 -2.81 -7.77
C GLY A 28 9.63 -3.02 -8.61
N TYR A 29 9.40 -4.28 -8.93
CA TYR A 29 8.35 -4.70 -9.84
C TYR A 29 6.95 -4.28 -9.38
N PHE A 30 6.63 -4.51 -8.10
CA PHE A 30 5.30 -4.16 -7.62
C PHE A 30 5.14 -2.66 -7.48
N ARG A 31 6.18 -1.95 -7.04
CA ARG A 31 6.19 -0.50 -6.93
C ARG A 31 5.84 0.17 -8.26
N ASP A 32 6.45 -0.28 -9.35
CA ASP A 32 6.24 0.31 -10.67
C ASP A 32 4.82 0.04 -11.17
N ARG A 33 4.31 -1.17 -10.99
CA ARG A 33 2.92 -1.51 -11.34
C ARG A 33 1.89 -0.74 -10.53
N LYS A 34 2.10 -0.64 -9.22
CA LYS A 34 1.23 0.15 -8.35
C LYS A 34 1.19 1.61 -8.77
N ARG A 35 2.30 2.17 -9.24
CA ARG A 35 2.31 3.53 -9.78
C ARG A 35 1.36 3.66 -10.98
N TYR A 36 1.37 2.69 -11.90
CA TYR A 36 0.44 2.70 -13.03
C TYR A 36 -1.02 2.49 -12.61
N VAL A 37 -1.28 1.50 -11.75
CA VAL A 37 -2.65 1.21 -11.25
C VAL A 37 -3.22 2.40 -10.49
N HIS A 38 -2.46 2.98 -9.56
CA HIS A 38 -2.91 4.15 -8.80
C HIS A 38 -3.14 5.37 -9.71
N GLY A 39 -2.25 5.59 -10.69
CA GLY A 39 -2.41 6.65 -11.67
C GLY A 39 -3.67 6.46 -12.53
N PHE A 40 -3.91 5.24 -13.00
CA PHE A 40 -5.11 4.89 -13.74
C PHE A 40 -6.39 5.09 -12.91
N LEU A 41 -6.44 4.57 -11.68
CA LEU A 41 -7.60 4.74 -10.79
C LEU A 41 -7.87 6.21 -10.47
N LEU A 42 -6.82 7.01 -10.27
CA LEU A 42 -6.95 8.44 -10.03
C LEU A 42 -7.51 9.15 -11.28
N ILE A 43 -7.00 8.84 -12.47
CA ILE A 43 -7.53 9.42 -13.73
C ILE A 43 -9.00 9.07 -13.86
N VAL A 44 -9.36 7.78 -13.69
CA VAL A 44 -10.75 7.34 -13.74
C VAL A 44 -11.61 8.11 -12.74
N PHE A 45 -11.18 8.23 -11.48
CA PHE A 45 -11.91 8.99 -10.46
C PHE A 45 -12.12 10.45 -10.84
N LEU A 46 -11.11 11.10 -11.43
CA LEU A 46 -11.18 12.51 -11.80
C LEU A 46 -11.98 12.74 -13.09
N THR A 47 -11.98 11.81 -14.04
CA THR A 47 -12.60 12.00 -15.36
C THR A 47 -14.01 11.43 -15.46
N LEU A 48 -14.32 10.36 -14.74
CA LEU A 48 -15.61 9.67 -14.84
C LEU A 48 -16.84 10.58 -14.61
N PRO A 49 -16.86 11.53 -13.64
CA PRO A 49 -18.04 12.38 -13.45
C PRO A 49 -18.24 13.39 -14.59
N TRP A 50 -17.21 13.64 -15.41
CA TRP A 50 -17.29 14.57 -16.55
C TRP A 50 -17.79 13.92 -17.83
N ILE A 51 -17.85 12.58 -17.88
CA ILE A 51 -18.34 11.86 -19.05
C ILE A 51 -19.87 11.94 -19.05
N HIS A 52 -20.42 12.44 -20.16
CA HIS A 52 -21.85 12.54 -20.37
C HIS A 52 -22.26 11.67 -21.57
N VAL A 53 -23.31 10.87 -21.41
CA VAL A 53 -23.88 10.03 -22.46
C VAL A 53 -25.35 10.38 -22.60
N SER A 54 -25.80 10.65 -23.84
CA SER A 54 -27.18 11.03 -24.15
C SER A 54 -27.69 12.24 -23.34
N GLY A 55 -26.81 13.21 -23.08
CA GLY A 55 -27.13 14.44 -22.34
C GLY A 55 -27.15 14.31 -20.81
N ARG A 56 -26.93 13.11 -20.26
CA ARG A 56 -26.89 12.84 -18.80
C ARG A 56 -25.48 12.42 -18.36
N GLN A 57 -25.13 12.72 -17.12
CA GLN A 57 -23.86 12.30 -16.53
C GLN A 57 -23.81 10.77 -16.40
N LEU A 58 -22.67 10.16 -16.74
CA LEU A 58 -22.51 8.71 -16.79
C LEU A 58 -22.68 8.04 -15.43
N LEU A 59 -22.17 8.67 -14.37
CA LEU A 59 -22.33 8.25 -12.99
C LEU A 59 -22.77 9.44 -12.15
N LEU A 60 -24.04 9.47 -11.75
CA LEU A 60 -24.63 10.49 -10.88
C LEU A 60 -25.42 9.81 -9.77
N LEU A 61 -25.05 10.13 -8.52
CA LEU A 61 -25.67 9.64 -7.31
C LEU A 61 -26.47 10.78 -6.67
N ASP A 62 -27.63 11.12 -7.26
CA ASP A 62 -28.45 12.20 -6.75
C ASP A 62 -29.30 11.72 -5.55
N VAL A 63 -28.72 11.89 -4.37
CA VAL A 63 -29.38 11.53 -3.10
C VAL A 63 -30.54 12.49 -2.79
N ALA A 64 -30.49 13.74 -3.27
CA ALA A 64 -31.51 14.74 -2.99
C ALA A 64 -32.82 14.44 -3.74
N HIS A 65 -32.72 14.11 -5.03
CA HIS A 65 -33.86 13.76 -5.88
C HIS A 65 -34.17 12.26 -5.92
N ARG A 66 -33.34 11.43 -5.27
CA ARG A 66 -33.47 9.96 -5.21
C ARG A 66 -33.44 9.29 -6.59
N GLU A 67 -32.66 9.87 -7.51
CA GLU A 67 -32.42 9.35 -8.86
C GLU A 67 -30.94 8.95 -8.99
N PHE A 68 -30.70 7.72 -9.41
CA PHE A 68 -29.35 7.19 -9.58
C PHE A 68 -29.11 6.83 -11.04
N PHE A 69 -28.07 7.42 -11.63
CA PHE A 69 -27.65 7.14 -12.99
C PHE A 69 -26.36 6.33 -12.98
N PHE A 70 -26.41 5.12 -13.56
CA PHE A 70 -25.28 4.21 -13.69
C PHE A 70 -25.13 3.76 -15.14
N PHE A 71 -24.10 4.24 -15.84
CA PHE A 71 -23.74 3.78 -17.18
C PHE A 71 -24.93 3.82 -18.18
N GLY A 72 -25.76 4.85 -18.09
CA GLY A 72 -26.97 5.01 -18.92
C GLY A 72 -28.22 4.30 -18.38
N LEU A 73 -28.10 3.48 -17.34
CA LEU A 73 -29.23 2.95 -16.57
C LEU A 73 -29.72 4.01 -15.57
N HIS A 74 -31.03 4.10 -15.42
CA HIS A 74 -31.68 5.02 -14.52
C HIS A 74 -32.48 4.23 -13.49
N PHE A 75 -32.09 4.34 -12.23
CA PHE A 75 -32.75 3.71 -11.11
C PHE A 75 -33.44 4.77 -10.28
N ARG A 76 -34.72 4.57 -9.98
CA ARG A 76 -35.45 5.39 -9.03
C ARG A 76 -35.61 4.61 -7.72
N ALA A 77 -35.83 5.34 -6.63
CA ALA A 77 -36.02 4.72 -5.31
C ALA A 77 -37.18 3.70 -5.23
N HIS A 78 -38.14 3.71 -6.16
CA HIS A 78 -39.21 2.70 -6.21
C HIS A 78 -38.77 1.34 -6.79
N ASP A 79 -37.62 1.27 -7.47
CA ASP A 79 -37.01 0.02 -7.95
C ASP A 79 -36.28 -0.73 -6.83
N ALA A 80 -36.71 -0.55 -5.58
CA ALA A 80 -36.05 -1.02 -4.37
C ALA A 80 -35.69 -2.53 -4.38
N PRO A 81 -36.52 -3.44 -4.93
CA PRO A 81 -36.13 -4.85 -5.05
C PRO A 81 -34.90 -5.06 -5.95
N LEU A 82 -34.79 -4.33 -7.06
CA LEU A 82 -33.65 -4.44 -7.98
C LEU A 82 -32.38 -3.88 -7.33
N ILE A 83 -32.50 -2.76 -6.60
CA ILE A 83 -31.41 -2.20 -5.81
C ILE A 83 -30.96 -3.19 -4.73
N LEU A 84 -31.89 -3.89 -4.05
CA LEU A 84 -31.57 -4.90 -3.06
C LEU A 84 -30.78 -6.08 -3.66
N PHE A 85 -31.22 -6.64 -4.79
CA PHE A 85 -30.48 -7.73 -5.44
C PHE A 85 -29.09 -7.29 -5.92
N LEU A 86 -28.97 -6.05 -6.42
CA LEU A 86 -27.69 -5.47 -6.81
C LEU A 86 -26.76 -5.31 -5.60
N LEU A 87 -27.26 -4.80 -4.47
CA LEU A 87 -26.50 -4.66 -3.23
C LEU A 87 -26.08 -6.00 -2.64
N LEU A 88 -26.97 -7.00 -2.65
CA LEU A 88 -26.64 -8.36 -2.22
C LEU A 88 -25.57 -8.97 -3.12
N GLY A 89 -25.75 -8.91 -4.44
CA GLY A 89 -24.77 -9.40 -5.41
C GLY A 89 -23.41 -8.74 -5.24
N PHE A 90 -23.38 -7.42 -5.04
CA PHE A 90 -22.15 -6.68 -4.76
C PHE A 90 -21.51 -7.10 -3.43
N THR A 91 -22.30 -7.28 -2.38
CA THR A 91 -21.82 -7.67 -1.04
C THR A 91 -21.22 -9.08 -1.07
N PHE A 92 -21.92 -10.06 -1.64
CA PHE A 92 -21.40 -11.42 -1.82
C PHE A 92 -20.20 -11.45 -2.77
N GLY A 93 -20.22 -10.66 -3.85
CA GLY A 93 -19.12 -10.55 -4.80
C GLY A 93 -17.84 -10.01 -4.15
N ILE A 94 -17.93 -8.90 -3.40
CA ILE A 94 -16.79 -8.38 -2.64
C ILE A 94 -16.35 -9.36 -1.56
N GLY A 95 -17.29 -10.01 -0.86
CA GLY A 95 -16.98 -11.05 0.13
C GLY A 95 -16.15 -12.18 -0.48
N LEU A 96 -16.56 -12.69 -1.63
CA LEU A 96 -15.85 -13.75 -2.35
C LEU A 96 -14.46 -13.30 -2.81
N VAL A 97 -14.35 -12.14 -3.45
CA VAL A 97 -13.06 -11.59 -3.89
C VAL A 97 -12.13 -11.39 -2.69
N THR A 98 -12.67 -10.91 -1.57
CA THR A 98 -11.92 -10.71 -0.32
C THR A 98 -11.47 -12.02 0.30
N ALA A 99 -12.30 -13.07 0.28
CA ALA A 99 -11.91 -14.39 0.77
C ALA A 99 -10.76 -15.01 -0.06
N ILE A 100 -10.69 -14.71 -1.36
CA ILE A 100 -9.64 -15.25 -2.24
C ILE A 100 -8.36 -14.40 -2.19
N TRP A 101 -8.50 -13.08 -2.36
CA TRP A 101 -7.39 -12.14 -2.48
C TRP A 101 -7.03 -11.42 -1.18
N GLY A 102 -7.72 -11.72 -0.09
CA GLY A 102 -7.46 -11.15 1.23
C GLY A 102 -7.40 -9.63 1.18
N ARG A 103 -6.28 -9.08 1.64
CA ARG A 103 -6.06 -7.63 1.74
C ARG A 103 -5.43 -6.98 0.50
N VAL A 104 -5.31 -7.70 -0.62
CA VAL A 104 -4.71 -7.14 -1.84
C VAL A 104 -5.42 -5.84 -2.27
N TRP A 105 -6.75 -5.77 -2.15
CA TRP A 105 -7.53 -4.55 -2.41
C TRP A 105 -7.01 -3.33 -1.62
N CYS A 106 -6.80 -3.49 -0.32
CA CYS A 106 -6.31 -2.45 0.59
C CYS A 106 -4.96 -1.87 0.13
N GLY A 107 -4.12 -2.72 -0.45
CA GLY A 107 -2.81 -2.32 -0.95
C GLY A 107 -2.85 -1.63 -2.31
N TRP A 108 -3.76 -2.02 -3.21
CA TRP A 108 -3.69 -1.68 -4.65
C TRP A 108 -4.74 -0.72 -5.16
N ALA A 109 -5.95 -0.77 -4.62
CA ALA A 109 -7.11 -0.05 -5.18
C ALA A 109 -7.89 0.75 -4.14
N CYS A 110 -7.65 0.53 -2.84
CA CYS A 110 -8.28 1.31 -1.79
C CYS A 110 -7.97 2.82 -1.96
N PRO A 111 -8.99 3.69 -2.02
CA PRO A 111 -8.80 5.13 -2.19
C PRO A 111 -7.85 5.73 -1.17
N GLN A 112 -7.92 5.26 0.09
CA GLN A 112 -7.02 5.67 1.17
C GLN A 112 -5.54 5.51 0.76
N THR A 113 -5.17 4.31 0.34
CA THR A 113 -3.79 3.97 -0.06
C THR A 113 -3.40 4.66 -1.37
N VAL A 114 -4.32 4.75 -2.33
CA VAL A 114 -4.08 5.38 -3.63
C VAL A 114 -3.73 6.86 -3.45
N PHE A 115 -4.55 7.62 -2.72
CA PHE A 115 -4.31 9.04 -2.49
C PHE A 115 -3.05 9.28 -1.67
N ILE A 116 -2.86 8.56 -0.56
CA ILE A 116 -1.67 8.72 0.29
C ILE A 116 -0.40 8.44 -0.52
N GLU A 117 -0.32 7.28 -1.20
CA GLU A 117 0.91 6.84 -1.83
C GLU A 117 1.24 7.59 -3.13
N PHE A 118 0.22 7.93 -3.93
CA PHE A 118 0.41 8.55 -5.25
C PHE A 118 0.50 10.08 -5.20
N LEU A 119 -0.28 10.72 -4.30
CA LEU A 119 -0.36 12.18 -4.18
C LEU A 119 0.42 12.68 -2.98
N PHE A 120 -0.07 12.44 -1.76
CA PHE A 120 0.46 13.08 -0.54
C PHE A 120 1.93 12.72 -0.31
N ARG A 121 2.28 11.43 -0.35
CA ARG A 121 3.65 10.97 -0.14
C ARG A 121 4.60 11.40 -1.26
N ARG A 122 4.09 11.68 -2.48
CA ARG A 122 4.91 12.26 -3.56
C ARG A 122 5.18 13.73 -3.30
N ILE A 123 4.18 14.50 -2.88
CA ILE A 123 4.32 15.90 -2.46
C ILE A 123 5.34 16.02 -1.32
N GLU A 124 5.25 15.17 -0.29
CA GLU A 124 6.22 15.18 0.81
C GLU A 124 7.65 14.92 0.36
N ARG A 125 7.84 13.95 -0.54
CA ARG A 125 9.16 13.65 -1.08
C ARG A 125 9.69 14.77 -1.96
N LEU A 126 8.82 15.51 -2.64
CA LEU A 126 9.21 16.68 -3.45
C LEU A 126 9.60 17.87 -2.58
N VAL A 127 8.88 18.13 -1.47
CA VAL A 127 9.11 19.31 -0.61
C VAL A 127 10.18 19.07 0.47
N GLU A 128 10.09 17.93 1.18
CA GLU A 128 10.95 17.63 2.33
C GLU A 128 12.09 16.65 1.99
N GLY A 129 12.02 15.97 0.85
CA GLY A 129 13.06 15.05 0.38
C GLY A 129 12.89 13.61 0.87
N SER A 130 14.03 12.92 1.06
CA SER A 130 14.04 11.49 1.47
C SER A 130 13.49 11.27 2.88
N HIS A 131 13.12 10.03 3.22
CA HIS A 131 12.65 9.66 4.56
C HIS A 131 13.60 10.12 5.69
N ARG A 132 14.92 10.09 5.46
CA ARG A 132 15.92 10.54 6.44
C ARG A 132 15.90 12.06 6.58
N ALA A 133 15.74 12.78 5.47
CA ALA A 133 15.64 14.24 5.47
C ALA A 133 14.36 14.70 6.18
N GLN A 134 13.23 14.02 5.95
CA GLN A 134 11.97 14.27 6.64
C GLN A 134 12.11 14.12 8.16
N ARG A 135 12.68 12.99 8.60
CA ARG A 135 12.94 12.74 10.02
C ARG A 135 13.85 13.80 10.63
N ALA A 136 14.97 14.11 9.97
CA ALA A 136 15.89 15.13 10.43
C ALA A 136 15.24 16.52 10.48
N LEU A 137 14.37 16.86 9.53
CA LEU A 137 13.63 18.13 9.53
C LEU A 137 12.66 18.22 10.71
N ASP A 138 12.00 17.12 11.06
CA ASP A 138 11.07 17.09 12.19
C ASP A 138 11.76 17.15 13.55
N GLU A 139 12.94 16.55 13.69
CA GLU A 139 13.77 16.60 14.91
C GLU A 139 14.47 17.96 15.12
N ARG A 140 14.64 18.77 14.06
CA ARG A 140 15.24 20.12 14.16
C ARG A 140 14.31 21.13 14.87
N PRO A 141 14.87 22.17 15.52
CA PRO A 141 14.07 23.28 16.07
C PRO A 141 13.30 24.03 14.97
N LEU A 142 12.34 24.88 15.39
CA LEU A 142 11.57 25.71 14.46
C LEU A 142 12.47 26.78 13.84
N ASP A 143 12.90 26.53 12.62
CA ASP A 143 13.64 27.47 11.77
C ASP A 143 12.76 27.93 10.60
N SER A 144 13.10 29.08 10.02
CA SER A 144 12.51 29.66 8.82
C SER A 144 12.38 28.65 7.66
N GLU A 145 13.43 27.86 7.41
CA GLU A 145 13.42 26.80 6.39
C GLU A 145 12.37 25.72 6.71
N LYS A 146 12.28 25.31 7.99
CA LYS A 146 11.30 24.32 8.44
C LYS A 146 9.88 24.84 8.30
N MET A 147 9.63 26.09 8.68
CA MET A 147 8.33 26.74 8.53
C MET A 147 7.92 26.84 7.05
N MET A 148 8.84 27.26 6.17
CA MET A 148 8.57 27.34 4.73
C MET A 148 8.26 25.96 4.14
N LYS A 149 9.07 24.94 4.44
CA LYS A 149 8.86 23.58 3.92
C LYS A 149 7.54 22.98 4.43
N LYS A 150 7.27 23.10 5.74
CA LYS A 150 6.02 22.56 6.33
C LYS A 150 4.79 23.34 5.86
N GLY A 151 4.91 24.67 5.72
CA GLY A 151 3.88 25.54 5.17
C GLY A 151 3.56 25.20 3.71
N LEU A 152 4.59 25.10 2.86
CA LEU A 152 4.43 24.71 1.46
C LEU A 152 3.81 23.31 1.33
N LYS A 153 4.23 22.34 2.15
CA LYS A 153 3.62 21.01 2.18
C LYS A 153 2.13 21.07 2.48
N TRP A 154 1.75 21.76 3.56
CA TRP A 154 0.34 21.85 3.96
C TRP A 154 -0.50 22.63 2.96
N PHE A 155 0.06 23.68 2.36
CA PHE A 155 -0.58 24.40 1.25
C PHE A 155 -0.87 23.44 0.07
N LEU A 156 0.12 22.67 -0.38
CA LEU A 156 -0.07 21.69 -1.45
C LEU A 156 -1.05 20.58 -1.07
N PHE A 157 -1.08 20.15 0.19
CA PHE A 157 -2.08 19.21 0.69
C PHE A 157 -3.49 19.78 0.58
N VAL A 158 -3.71 21.03 1.01
CA VAL A 158 -5.02 21.68 0.89
C VAL A 158 -5.44 21.83 -0.57
N VAL A 159 -4.53 22.24 -1.46
CA VAL A 159 -4.82 22.37 -2.91
C VAL A 159 -5.25 21.02 -3.51
N VAL A 160 -4.53 19.94 -3.21
CA VAL A 160 -4.89 18.60 -3.71
C VAL A 160 -6.17 18.10 -3.08
N SER A 161 -6.35 18.26 -1.77
CA SER A 161 -7.59 17.91 -1.07
C SER A 161 -8.79 18.63 -1.66
N LEU A 162 -8.64 19.90 -2.04
CA LEU A 162 -9.68 20.69 -2.68
C LEU A 162 -10.09 20.07 -4.02
N GLY A 163 -9.14 19.67 -4.86
CA GLY A 163 -9.43 18.97 -6.12
C GLY A 163 -10.15 17.63 -5.91
N ILE A 164 -9.76 16.86 -4.88
CA ILE A 164 -10.42 15.60 -4.52
C ILE A 164 -11.85 15.86 -4.04
N SER A 165 -12.07 16.83 -3.14
CA SER A 165 -13.40 17.20 -2.63
C SER A 165 -14.36 17.60 -3.75
N HIS A 166 -13.89 18.43 -4.70
CA HIS A 166 -14.73 18.87 -5.82
C HIS A 166 -15.08 17.70 -6.74
N SER A 167 -14.11 16.86 -7.06
CA SER A 167 -14.35 15.67 -7.90
C SER A 167 -15.32 14.71 -7.21
N PHE A 168 -15.17 14.51 -5.90
CA PHE A 168 -16.07 13.70 -5.09
C PHE A 168 -17.50 14.27 -5.10
N LEU A 169 -17.66 15.58 -4.88
CA LEU A 169 -18.97 16.23 -4.90
C LEU A 169 -19.62 16.19 -6.28
N GLY A 170 -18.83 16.22 -7.36
CA GLY A 170 -19.31 16.07 -8.74
C GLY A 170 -20.04 14.75 -9.01
N TYR A 171 -19.78 13.69 -8.23
CA TYR A 171 -20.55 12.45 -8.31
C TYR A 171 -21.95 12.55 -7.69
N PHE A 172 -22.18 13.48 -6.77
CA PHE A 172 -23.46 13.60 -6.05
C PHE A 172 -24.32 14.72 -6.61
N VAL A 173 -23.73 15.88 -6.88
CA VAL A 173 -24.47 17.08 -7.31
C VAL A 173 -24.48 17.24 -8.84
N GLY A 174 -23.56 16.55 -9.53
CA GLY A 174 -23.38 16.64 -10.96
C GLY A 174 -22.39 17.73 -11.36
N THR A 175 -21.62 17.47 -12.42
CA THR A 175 -20.49 18.32 -12.80
C THR A 175 -20.90 19.69 -13.34
N ARG A 176 -21.99 19.78 -14.10
CA ARG A 176 -22.48 21.07 -14.65
C ARG A 176 -22.94 22.02 -13.55
N GLU A 177 -23.73 21.50 -12.62
CA GLU A 177 -24.22 22.31 -11.49
C GLU A 177 -23.07 22.66 -10.56
N LEU A 178 -22.12 21.75 -10.33
CA LEU A 178 -20.91 22.04 -9.57
C LEU A 178 -20.10 23.20 -10.19
N VAL A 179 -19.88 23.19 -11.51
CA VAL A 179 -19.17 24.30 -12.20
C VAL A 179 -19.93 25.61 -12.05
N ARG A 180 -21.27 25.58 -12.15
CA ARG A 180 -22.11 26.77 -11.94
C ARG A 180 -21.98 27.30 -10.52
N MET A 181 -22.05 26.43 -9.50
CA MET A 181 -21.91 26.81 -8.09
C MET A 181 -20.51 27.33 -7.74
N VAL A 182 -19.47 26.80 -8.36
CA VAL A 182 -18.08 27.28 -8.16
C VAL A 182 -17.86 28.64 -8.83
N SER A 183 -18.59 28.92 -9.92
CA SER A 183 -18.49 30.17 -10.67
C SER A 183 -19.39 31.29 -10.12
N SER A 184 -20.36 30.96 -9.27
CA SER A 184 -21.24 31.93 -8.61
C SER A 184 -20.63 32.41 -7.28
N SER A 185 -21.23 33.46 -6.72
CA SER A 185 -20.77 34.00 -5.43
C SER A 185 -20.93 32.94 -4.32
N PRO A 186 -19.93 32.75 -3.43
CA PRO A 186 -20.03 31.82 -2.30
C PRO A 186 -21.24 32.09 -1.39
N LEU A 187 -21.73 33.33 -1.37
CA LEU A 187 -22.90 33.75 -0.59
C LEU A 187 -24.21 33.18 -1.13
N GLU A 188 -24.30 32.91 -2.44
CA GLU A 188 -25.51 32.34 -3.07
C GLU A 188 -25.64 30.84 -2.78
N ASN A 189 -24.52 30.15 -2.55
CA ASN A 189 -24.47 28.70 -2.35
C ASN A 189 -23.74 28.34 -1.05
N TRP A 190 -24.09 29.04 0.05
CA TRP A 190 -23.40 28.94 1.34
C TRP A 190 -23.28 27.51 1.87
N THR A 191 -24.35 26.70 1.74
CA THR A 191 -24.35 25.30 2.18
C THR A 191 -23.33 24.45 1.41
N SER A 192 -23.32 24.55 0.07
CA SER A 192 -22.39 23.81 -0.78
C SER A 192 -20.94 24.26 -0.54
N PHE A 193 -20.73 25.56 -0.35
CA PHE A 193 -19.44 26.14 -0.01
C PHE A 193 -18.90 25.59 1.33
N LEU A 194 -19.73 25.60 2.38
CA LEU A 194 -19.35 25.06 3.68
C LEU A 194 -19.07 23.55 3.61
N MET A 195 -19.88 22.79 2.87
CA MET A 195 -19.68 21.36 2.66
C MET A 195 -18.32 21.06 2.00
N ILE A 196 -17.94 21.82 0.96
CA ILE A 196 -16.64 21.67 0.30
C ILE A 196 -15.50 22.02 1.27
N LEU A 197 -15.62 23.11 2.03
CA LEU A 197 -14.58 23.50 2.99
C LEU A 197 -14.39 22.44 4.08
N VAL A 198 -15.48 21.96 4.69
CA VAL A 198 -15.44 20.93 5.73
C VAL A 198 -14.88 19.63 5.16
N THR A 199 -15.37 19.18 4.00
CA THR A 199 -14.88 17.95 3.34
C THR A 199 -13.39 18.06 3.01
N THR A 200 -12.95 19.22 2.50
CA THR A 200 -11.54 19.50 2.22
C THR A 200 -10.69 19.49 3.48
N GLY A 201 -11.19 20.07 4.58
CA GLY A 201 -10.53 20.04 5.88
C GLY A 201 -10.37 18.62 6.41
N ILE A 202 -11.42 17.80 6.33
CA ILE A 202 -11.40 16.38 6.73
C ILE A 202 -10.40 15.60 5.87
N ILE A 203 -10.43 15.76 4.55
CA ILE A 203 -9.52 15.09 3.60
C ILE A 203 -8.07 15.50 3.85
N ALA A 204 -7.79 16.80 4.04
CA ALA A 204 -6.45 17.29 4.35
C ALA A 204 -5.94 16.79 5.71
N PHE A 205 -6.81 16.74 6.73
CA PHE A 205 -6.48 16.18 8.03
C PHE A 205 -6.22 14.67 7.94
N ASP A 206 -7.10 13.94 7.27
CA ASP A 206 -7.00 12.49 7.13
C ASP A 206 -5.73 12.12 6.35
N PHE A 207 -5.57 12.56 5.11
CA PHE A 207 -4.41 12.16 4.30
C PHE A 207 -3.11 12.86 4.70
N GLY A 208 -3.18 14.09 5.22
CA GLY A 208 -2.00 14.85 5.62
C GLY A 208 -1.47 14.40 6.98
N TRP A 209 -2.35 14.26 7.97
CA TRP A 209 -2.00 13.89 9.33
C TRP A 209 -2.38 12.44 9.67
N PHE A 210 -3.64 12.00 9.59
CA PHE A 210 -4.08 10.69 10.12
C PHE A 210 -3.48 9.47 9.39
N ARG A 211 -3.50 9.47 8.06
CA ARG A 211 -2.88 8.54 7.11
C ARG A 211 -3.30 7.10 7.32
N GLU A 212 -2.34 6.18 7.42
CA GLU A 212 -2.58 4.76 7.64
C GLU A 212 -3.19 4.44 9.01
N GLN A 213 -3.27 5.41 9.93
CA GLN A 213 -4.06 5.23 11.17
C GLN A 213 -5.53 4.98 10.86
N PHE A 214 -6.05 5.53 9.76
CA PHE A 214 -7.38 5.19 9.28
C PHE A 214 -7.52 3.69 9.05
N CYS A 215 -6.56 3.08 8.34
CA CYS A 215 -6.58 1.66 8.02
C CYS A 215 -6.47 0.77 9.27
N THR A 216 -5.72 1.19 10.29
CA THR A 216 -5.48 0.37 11.49
C THR A 216 -6.53 0.57 12.60
N ILE A 217 -7.09 1.78 12.72
CA ILE A 217 -7.98 2.17 13.81
C ILE A 217 -9.43 2.28 13.34
N MET A 218 -9.69 3.04 12.27
CA MET A 218 -11.04 3.46 11.88
C MET A 218 -11.70 2.51 10.86
N CYS A 219 -10.91 1.88 9.98
CA CYS A 219 -11.42 1.19 8.81
C CYS A 219 -12.19 -0.09 9.19
N PRO A 220 -13.52 -0.12 9.03
CA PRO A 220 -14.31 -1.30 9.36
C PRO A 220 -14.03 -2.45 8.38
N TYR A 221 -13.73 -2.12 7.12
CA TYR A 221 -13.41 -3.12 6.11
C TYR A 221 -12.18 -3.94 6.51
N GLY A 222 -11.05 -3.30 6.86
CA GLY A 222 -9.84 -4.01 7.29
C GLY A 222 -10.07 -4.94 8.48
N ARG A 223 -10.90 -4.51 9.45
CA ARG A 223 -11.32 -5.33 10.59
C ARG A 223 -12.20 -6.51 10.17
N PHE A 224 -13.17 -6.28 9.30
CA PHE A 224 -14.04 -7.34 8.81
C PHE A 224 -13.28 -8.38 7.95
N GLN A 225 -12.29 -7.92 7.18
CA GLN A 225 -11.44 -8.78 6.37
C GLN A 225 -10.70 -9.84 7.20
N SER A 226 -10.29 -9.56 8.44
CA SER A 226 -9.60 -10.58 9.24
C SER A 226 -10.50 -11.72 9.71
N VAL A 227 -11.82 -11.51 9.71
CA VAL A 227 -12.79 -12.57 10.03
C VAL A 227 -13.11 -13.40 8.79
N MET A 228 -13.11 -12.77 7.60
CA MET A 228 -13.37 -13.46 6.33
C MET A 228 -12.16 -14.20 5.75
N MET A 229 -10.95 -13.80 6.13
CA MET A 229 -9.73 -14.44 5.65
C MET A 229 -9.48 -15.77 6.36
N ASP A 230 -9.05 -16.74 5.58
CA ASP A 230 -8.71 -18.09 6.02
C ASP A 230 -7.28 -18.47 5.57
N ASN A 231 -6.88 -19.70 5.89
CA ASN A 231 -5.55 -20.21 5.53
C ASN A 231 -5.32 -20.35 4.01
N HIS A 232 -6.36 -20.15 3.18
CA HIS A 232 -6.31 -20.17 1.72
C HIS A 232 -6.26 -18.76 1.11
N SER A 233 -6.56 -17.74 1.90
CA SER A 233 -6.55 -16.35 1.46
C SER A 233 -5.13 -15.90 1.08
N THR A 234 -5.04 -15.09 0.03
CA THR A 234 -3.76 -14.54 -0.42
C THR A 234 -3.26 -13.49 0.57
N ILE A 235 -2.05 -13.68 1.08
CA ILE A 235 -1.38 -12.78 2.03
C ILE A 235 0.03 -12.41 1.55
N VAL A 236 0.53 -11.26 2.00
CA VAL A 236 1.97 -10.96 1.92
C VAL A 236 2.60 -11.50 3.20
N ALA A 237 3.52 -12.44 3.07
CA ALA A 237 4.16 -13.05 4.24
C ALA A 237 5.65 -13.35 4.01
N TYR A 238 6.35 -13.44 5.13
CA TYR A 238 7.75 -13.84 5.22
C TYR A 238 7.87 -15.35 5.37
N ASP A 239 8.77 -15.97 4.63
CA ASP A 239 9.03 -17.40 4.69
C ASP A 239 9.91 -17.75 5.89
N LEU A 240 9.28 -18.11 7.01
CA LEU A 240 9.97 -18.45 8.26
C LEU A 240 10.93 -19.63 8.09
N LYS A 241 10.55 -20.67 7.34
CA LYS A 241 11.36 -21.89 7.17
C LYS A 241 12.62 -21.63 6.38
N ARG A 242 12.55 -20.71 5.41
CA ARG A 242 13.69 -20.33 4.57
C ARG A 242 14.55 -19.23 5.20
N GLY A 243 13.91 -18.29 5.89
CA GLY A 243 14.56 -17.08 6.38
C GLY A 243 15.26 -17.23 7.73
N GLU A 244 14.77 -18.13 8.59
CA GLU A 244 15.26 -18.29 9.96
C GLU A 244 16.11 -19.56 10.14
N PRO A 245 17.09 -19.55 11.08
CA PRO A 245 17.48 -18.43 11.91
C PRO A 245 18.26 -17.37 11.10
N ARG A 246 17.83 -16.11 11.22
CA ARG A 246 18.43 -14.99 10.49
C ARG A 246 19.88 -14.73 10.90
N ARG A 247 20.62 -14.05 10.03
CA ARG A 247 22.00 -13.63 10.29
C ARG A 247 22.09 -12.84 11.60
N GLY A 248 23.03 -13.24 12.46
CA GLY A 248 23.26 -12.65 13.78
C GLY A 248 22.45 -13.28 14.92
N THR A 249 21.44 -14.11 14.63
CA THR A 249 20.73 -14.91 15.65
C THR A 249 20.94 -16.42 15.49
N ALA A 250 21.55 -16.86 14.39
CA ALA A 250 21.89 -18.26 14.18
C ALA A 250 23.06 -18.69 15.09
N PRO A 251 23.03 -19.93 15.63
CA PRO A 251 24.08 -20.46 16.49
C PRO A 251 25.41 -20.69 15.77
N SER A 252 25.39 -20.86 14.44
CA SER A 252 26.58 -20.96 13.60
C SER A 252 26.35 -20.29 12.24
N PRO A 253 27.42 -19.94 11.50
CA PRO A 253 27.31 -19.46 10.12
C PRO A 253 26.64 -20.45 9.16
N SER A 254 26.83 -21.76 9.37
CA SER A 254 26.23 -22.81 8.53
C SER A 254 24.73 -23.00 8.78
N ALA A 255 24.22 -22.58 9.95
CA ALA A 255 22.81 -22.66 10.30
C ALA A 255 22.02 -21.42 9.86
N GLN A 256 22.63 -20.42 9.21
CA GLN A 256 21.96 -19.17 8.83
C GLN A 256 20.97 -19.38 7.68
N GLY A 257 19.74 -18.93 7.89
CA GLY A 257 18.73 -18.83 6.85
C GLY A 257 19.01 -17.69 5.85
N ASP A 258 18.04 -17.44 4.98
CA ASP A 258 18.16 -16.46 3.91
C ASP A 258 18.02 -15.00 4.36
N CYS A 259 17.46 -14.74 5.53
CA CYS A 259 17.33 -13.39 6.05
C CYS A 259 18.66 -12.86 6.60
N VAL A 260 19.17 -11.80 5.97
CA VAL A 260 20.41 -11.12 6.40
C VAL A 260 20.18 -10.08 7.51
N ASN A 261 18.98 -10.02 8.10
CA ASN A 261 18.61 -9.15 9.21
C ASN A 261 18.84 -7.63 8.95
N CYS A 262 18.64 -7.16 7.71
CA CYS A 262 18.89 -5.76 7.31
C CYS A 262 17.80 -4.75 7.73
N LEU A 263 16.64 -5.23 8.20
CA LEU A 263 15.46 -4.41 8.57
C LEU A 263 14.85 -3.56 7.44
N ARG A 264 15.27 -3.76 6.18
CA ARG A 264 14.76 -2.96 5.07
C ARG A 264 13.25 -3.11 4.88
N CYS A 265 12.71 -4.31 5.08
CA CYS A 265 11.26 -4.59 5.04
C CYS A 265 10.45 -3.77 6.07
N VAL A 266 11.04 -3.46 7.24
CA VAL A 266 10.40 -2.64 8.28
C VAL A 266 10.47 -1.16 7.91
N GLN A 267 11.61 -0.69 7.41
CA GLN A 267 11.81 0.72 7.05
C GLN A 267 10.89 1.21 5.94
N VAL A 268 10.40 0.30 5.08
CA VAL A 268 9.54 0.63 3.93
C VAL A 268 8.06 0.40 4.24
N CYS A 269 7.74 -0.17 5.39
CA CYS A 269 6.38 -0.48 5.79
C CYS A 269 5.66 0.81 6.21
N PRO A 270 4.56 1.21 5.55
CA PRO A 270 3.83 2.42 5.92
C PRO A 270 3.09 2.30 7.26
N THR A 271 2.75 1.08 7.69
CA THR A 271 2.16 0.78 9.00
C THR A 271 3.20 0.38 10.05
N GLY A 272 4.49 0.38 9.70
CA GLY A 272 5.60 0.17 10.64
C GLY A 272 5.64 -1.23 11.28
N ILE A 273 5.06 -2.24 10.65
CA ILE A 273 5.07 -3.62 11.16
C ILE A 273 6.38 -4.37 10.84
N ASP A 274 6.66 -5.42 11.61
CA ASP A 274 7.75 -6.36 11.32
C ASP A 274 7.19 -7.66 10.76
N ILE A 275 7.12 -7.74 9.43
CA ILE A 275 6.61 -8.89 8.68
C ILE A 275 7.29 -10.23 9.04
N ARG A 276 8.46 -10.20 9.68
CA ARG A 276 9.15 -11.41 10.16
C ARG A 276 8.51 -12.01 11.41
N ARG A 277 7.63 -11.27 12.09
CA ARG A 277 6.85 -11.73 13.27
C ARG A 277 5.55 -12.44 12.88
N GLY A 278 5.33 -12.68 11.58
CA GLY A 278 4.14 -13.35 11.08
C GLY A 278 3.09 -12.37 10.53
N LEU A 279 1.88 -12.87 10.35
CA LEU A 279 0.76 -12.09 9.84
C LEU A 279 0.24 -11.15 10.94
N GLN A 280 0.18 -9.86 10.61
CA GLN A 280 -0.23 -8.81 11.54
C GLN A 280 -1.44 -8.06 10.97
N MET A 281 -2.36 -7.68 11.87
CA MET A 281 -3.64 -7.08 11.54
C MET A 281 -3.54 -5.69 10.90
N GLU A 282 -2.40 -5.04 11.03
CA GLU A 282 -2.09 -3.73 10.47
C GLU A 282 -1.51 -3.85 9.05
N CYS A 283 -1.23 -5.05 8.56
CA CYS A 283 -0.74 -5.24 7.20
C CYS A 283 -1.83 -4.87 6.19
N ILE A 284 -1.52 -3.92 5.31
CA ILE A 284 -2.39 -3.52 4.19
C ILE A 284 -2.02 -4.21 2.86
N ALA A 285 -1.18 -5.26 2.91
CA ALA A 285 -0.71 -6.01 1.74
C ALA A 285 -0.19 -5.14 0.57
N CYS A 286 0.50 -4.04 0.90
CA CYS A 286 0.96 -3.04 -0.07
C CYS A 286 2.23 -3.42 -0.86
N THR A 287 2.82 -4.60 -0.59
CA THR A 287 4.00 -5.20 -1.24
C THR A 287 5.32 -4.43 -1.20
N ALA A 288 5.39 -3.27 -0.54
CA ALA A 288 6.64 -2.50 -0.43
C ALA A 288 7.78 -3.32 0.22
N CYS A 289 7.44 -4.20 1.17
CA CYS A 289 8.38 -5.10 1.81
C CYS A 289 8.92 -6.21 0.89
N ILE A 290 8.16 -6.63 -0.13
CA ILE A 290 8.62 -7.63 -1.12
C ILE A 290 9.74 -7.01 -1.96
N ASP A 291 9.45 -5.90 -2.64
CA ASP A 291 10.42 -5.23 -3.51
C ASP A 291 11.69 -4.85 -2.73
N ALA A 292 11.54 -4.38 -1.50
CA ALA A 292 12.68 -3.97 -0.68
C ALA A 292 13.53 -5.15 -0.18
N CYS A 293 12.90 -6.32 0.03
CA CYS A 293 13.61 -7.53 0.39
C CYS A 293 14.35 -8.08 -0.83
N ASP A 294 13.69 -8.16 -1.98
CA ASP A 294 14.29 -8.64 -3.22
C ASP A 294 15.48 -7.78 -3.69
N GLU A 295 15.42 -6.45 -3.49
CA GLU A 295 16.56 -5.56 -3.71
C GLU A 295 17.78 -5.98 -2.88
N VAL A 296 17.57 -6.37 -1.62
CA VAL A 296 18.65 -6.85 -0.74
C VAL A 296 19.11 -8.25 -1.15
N MET A 297 18.17 -9.17 -1.41
CA MET A 297 18.47 -10.56 -1.80
C MET A 297 19.33 -10.61 -3.07
N THR A 298 19.04 -9.73 -4.04
CA THR A 298 19.85 -9.57 -5.26
C THR A 298 21.29 -9.16 -4.93
N LYS A 299 21.49 -8.21 -4.00
CA LYS A 299 22.82 -7.71 -3.63
C LYS A 299 23.66 -8.74 -2.86
N VAL A 300 23.02 -9.66 -2.15
CA VAL A 300 23.69 -10.71 -1.38
C VAL A 300 23.72 -12.06 -2.12
N ASP A 301 23.35 -12.07 -3.41
CA ASP A 301 23.29 -13.26 -4.27
C ASP A 301 22.50 -14.44 -3.66
N LYS A 302 21.34 -14.12 -3.07
CA LYS A 302 20.40 -15.12 -2.55
C LYS A 302 19.11 -15.14 -3.39
N PRO A 303 18.37 -16.27 -3.43
CA PRO A 303 17.15 -16.35 -4.24
C PRO A 303 16.12 -15.28 -3.83
N LEU A 304 15.30 -14.82 -4.77
CA LEU A 304 14.25 -13.83 -4.50
C LEU A 304 13.04 -14.46 -3.78
N GLY A 305 12.07 -13.64 -3.36
CA GLY A 305 10.80 -14.12 -2.81
C GLY A 305 10.88 -14.65 -1.38
N LEU A 306 11.81 -14.13 -0.58
CA LEU A 306 11.86 -14.39 0.87
C LEU A 306 10.63 -13.79 1.57
N ILE A 307 10.15 -12.65 1.07
CA ILE A 307 8.81 -12.12 1.33
C ILE A 307 8.07 -12.17 0.00
N ARG A 308 6.85 -12.72 -0.03
CA ARG A 308 6.07 -12.89 -1.26
C ARG A 308 4.58 -12.90 -1.00
N TYR A 309 3.79 -12.82 -2.07
CA TYR A 309 2.41 -13.28 -2.03
C TYR A 309 2.39 -14.80 -1.89
N THR A 310 1.66 -15.30 -0.91
CA THR A 310 1.56 -16.72 -0.54
C THR A 310 0.26 -16.92 0.25
N THR A 311 -0.01 -18.14 0.68
CA THR A 311 -1.02 -18.43 1.71
C THR A 311 -0.35 -19.08 2.92
N GLU A 312 -1.05 -19.11 4.07
CA GLU A 312 -0.57 -19.84 5.25
C GLU A 312 -0.40 -21.34 4.97
N ARG A 313 -1.26 -21.93 4.13
CA ARG A 313 -1.11 -23.32 3.70
C ARG A 313 0.15 -23.58 2.90
N GLU A 314 0.50 -22.69 1.98
CA GLU A 314 1.72 -22.82 1.19
C GLU A 314 2.96 -22.74 2.09
N LEU A 315 2.99 -21.80 3.03
CA LEU A 315 4.07 -21.69 4.03
C LEU A 315 4.15 -22.93 4.93
N ALA A 316 3.00 -23.52 5.26
CA ALA A 316 2.94 -24.80 5.98
C ALA A 316 3.43 -25.99 5.14
N GLY A 317 3.70 -25.82 3.83
CA GLY A 317 4.16 -26.88 2.91
C GLY A 317 3.03 -27.69 2.28
N LYS A 318 1.77 -27.24 2.40
CA LYS A 318 0.60 -27.90 1.81
C LYS A 318 0.39 -27.39 0.38
N LYS A 319 0.00 -28.27 -0.55
CA LYS A 319 -0.33 -27.88 -1.94
C LYS A 319 -1.47 -26.87 -1.96
N THR A 320 -1.30 -25.79 -2.73
CA THR A 320 -2.31 -24.75 -2.97
C THR A 320 -2.58 -24.63 -4.47
N LYS A 321 -3.85 -24.44 -4.85
CA LYS A 321 -4.26 -24.30 -6.25
C LYS A 321 -4.23 -22.84 -6.75
N ASN A 322 -4.26 -21.86 -5.84
CA ASN A 322 -4.73 -20.50 -6.17
C ASN A 322 -3.64 -19.41 -6.19
N VAL A 323 -2.40 -19.68 -5.76
CA VAL A 323 -1.34 -18.65 -5.73
C VAL A 323 -0.16 -19.10 -6.59
N ARG A 324 -0.35 -19.08 -7.91
CA ARG A 324 0.70 -19.44 -8.89
C ARG A 324 1.38 -18.22 -9.53
N GLU A 325 0.90 -17.02 -9.27
CA GLU A 325 1.25 -15.86 -10.11
C GLU A 325 2.66 -15.32 -9.82
N TYR A 326 3.13 -15.35 -8.56
CA TYR A 326 4.49 -14.88 -8.24
C TYR A 326 5.60 -15.89 -8.52
N SER A 327 5.31 -17.20 -8.47
CA SER A 327 6.27 -18.25 -8.84
C SER A 327 6.51 -18.29 -10.36
N ALA A 328 5.52 -17.90 -11.17
CA ALA A 328 5.60 -17.92 -12.63
C ALA A 328 6.19 -16.63 -13.24
N ALA A 329 5.99 -15.48 -12.61
CA ALA A 329 6.36 -14.17 -13.17
C ALA A 329 7.77 -13.67 -12.77
N ASN A 330 8.56 -14.47 -12.03
CA ASN A 330 9.89 -14.09 -11.57
C ASN A 330 10.97 -14.76 -12.45
N PRO A 331 12.01 -14.03 -12.92
CA PRO A 331 13.17 -14.63 -13.57
C PRO A 331 13.93 -15.65 -12.71
N SER A 332 13.50 -15.96 -11.48
CA SER A 332 14.05 -17.04 -10.67
C SER A 332 13.97 -18.42 -11.33
N ARG A 333 12.99 -18.70 -12.21
CA ARG A 333 13.04 -19.90 -13.07
C ARG A 333 14.13 -19.81 -14.13
N ALA A 334 14.35 -18.62 -14.70
CA ALA A 334 15.44 -18.37 -15.64
C ALA A 334 16.81 -18.41 -14.96
N TRP A 335 16.94 -17.97 -13.70
CA TRP A 335 18.16 -18.07 -12.89
C TRP A 335 18.42 -19.49 -12.39
N ALA A 336 17.40 -20.22 -11.94
CA ALA A 336 17.52 -21.64 -11.59
C ALA A 336 17.89 -22.48 -12.82
N GLN A 337 17.24 -22.23 -13.96
CA GLN A 337 17.58 -22.87 -15.24
C GLN A 337 18.92 -22.41 -15.81
N ALA A 338 19.36 -21.16 -15.58
CA ALA A 338 20.68 -20.69 -15.98
C ALA A 338 21.80 -21.30 -15.12
N ARG A 339 21.53 -21.58 -13.83
CA ARG A 339 22.46 -22.29 -12.94
C ARG A 339 22.56 -23.78 -13.29
N GLU A 340 21.48 -24.40 -13.73
CA GLU A 340 21.48 -25.79 -14.26
C GLU A 340 22.13 -25.89 -15.64
N ARG A 341 22.13 -24.81 -16.44
CA ARG A 341 22.83 -24.73 -17.74
C ARG A 341 24.26 -24.22 -17.66
N ALA A 342 24.72 -23.76 -16.50
CA ALA A 342 26.12 -23.41 -16.32
C ALA A 342 26.96 -24.70 -16.41
N PRO A 343 27.95 -24.79 -17.31
CA PRO A 343 28.80 -25.96 -17.38
C PRO A 343 29.46 -26.16 -16.01
N THR A 344 29.28 -27.36 -15.45
CA THR A 344 29.98 -27.81 -14.24
C THR A 344 31.45 -27.44 -14.40
N PRO A 345 32.09 -26.74 -13.44
CA PRO A 345 33.52 -26.49 -13.55
C PRO A 345 34.18 -27.86 -13.65
N ALA A 346 34.83 -28.10 -14.79
CA ALA A 346 35.57 -29.32 -15.04
C ALA A 346 36.45 -29.58 -13.82
N ARG A 347 36.42 -30.80 -13.28
CA ARG A 347 37.38 -31.26 -12.27
C ARG A 347 38.78 -31.23 -12.90
N GLY A 348 39.38 -30.04 -12.93
CA GLY A 348 40.77 -29.83 -13.24
C GLY A 348 41.58 -30.10 -11.98
N ARG A 349 42.35 -31.19 -12.01
CA ARG A 349 43.43 -31.46 -11.05
C ARG A 349 44.31 -30.21 -10.94
N GLN A 350 44.32 -29.56 -9.78
CA GLN A 350 45.42 -28.67 -9.40
C GLN A 350 45.80 -29.00 -7.96
N GLY A 351 47.05 -29.44 -7.80
CA GLY A 351 47.63 -29.87 -6.54
C GLY A 351 47.66 -28.74 -5.52
N LEU A 352 47.34 -29.09 -4.29
CA LEU A 352 47.58 -28.27 -3.10
C LEU A 352 49.08 -27.99 -2.97
N PRO A 353 49.53 -26.73 -2.84
CA PRO A 353 50.86 -26.46 -2.34
C PRO A 353 50.90 -26.78 -0.83
N ARG A 354 51.89 -27.59 -0.43
CA ARG A 354 52.18 -27.92 0.97
C ARG A 354 52.57 -26.65 1.75
N PRO A 355 52.24 -26.55 3.05
CA PRO A 355 52.73 -25.45 3.87
C PRO A 355 54.27 -25.54 4.04
N PRO A 356 55.00 -24.41 4.08
CA PRO A 356 56.43 -24.43 4.34
C PRO A 356 56.69 -24.92 5.77
N LYS A 357 57.54 -25.94 5.87
CA LYS A 357 58.19 -26.39 7.10
C LYS A 357 59.10 -25.26 7.61
N GLY A 358 59.13 -25.05 8.91
CA GLY A 358 59.89 -23.99 9.56
C GLY A 358 61.42 -24.10 9.42
N CYS A 359 62.04 -22.94 9.60
CA CYS A 359 63.42 -22.65 10.00
C CYS A 359 63.30 -21.32 10.78
N ALA A 360 63.89 -21.06 11.95
CA ALA A 360 64.81 -21.76 12.83
C ALA A 360 64.52 -21.29 14.27
#